data_AF-A0AAW2SUF7-F1
#
_entry.id   AF-A0AAW2SUF7-F1
#
_cell.length_a   1.000
_cell.length_b   1.000
_cell.length_c   1.000
_cell.angle_alpha   90.00
_cell.angle_beta   90.00
_cell.angle_gamma   90.00
#
_symmetry.space_group_name_H-M   'P 1'
#
loop_
_entity.id
_entity.type
_entity.pdbx_description
1 polymer ?
#
loop_
_entity_poly.entity_id
_entity_poly.type
_entity_poly.pdbx_seq_one_letter_code
_entity_poly.pdbx_strand_id
1 'polypeptide(L)'
;MGVECDCEAIATYENVKYLPGIKLGKNVVANPDLESAVMDANLLVFVTPHQFMEGICKRLVGKIKADAEAISLIKGMEVKREGPCMISSLISEQLGINCCVLMGANIANEVQDVEGVELCGTLKNVVALAAGFVDGLEMGNNTKAAIMRVGLREMKALSKLLFPSVKDMGGRNRKCAEAFARNGGKRSFDELEAEMLQGQKLQGVSTAKEVYEVLRHRGWLELFPLFSTVHEICTSRLPPTAIVEYSEHTPKYSLVGGPAQFF
;
A
#
# COMPACT_ATOMS: atom_id res chain seq x y z
N MET A 1 14.14 4.71 16.79
CA MET A 1 13.23 4.13 17.80
C MET A 1 12.82 2.76 17.30
N GLY A 2 13.23 1.71 17.99
CA GLY A 2 12.99 0.32 17.58
C GLY A 2 11.50 -0.03 17.63
N VAL A 3 11.12 -1.08 16.90
CA VAL A 3 9.83 -1.74 17.07
C VAL A 3 9.90 -2.50 18.39
N GLU A 4 9.64 -1.82 19.51
CA GLU A 4 9.47 -2.50 20.80
C GLU A 4 8.17 -3.29 20.74
N CYS A 5 8.28 -4.60 20.89
CA CYS A 5 7.14 -5.44 21.24
C CYS A 5 6.69 -4.98 22.62
N ASP A 6 5.52 -4.34 22.74
CA ASP A 6 4.94 -3.96 24.04
C ASP A 6 4.54 -5.25 24.80
N CYS A 7 5.52 -5.91 25.43
CA CYS A 7 5.33 -7.18 26.11
C CYS A 7 4.44 -7.09 27.36
N GLU A 8 4.21 -5.89 27.89
CA GLU A 8 3.28 -5.68 29.00
C GLU A 8 1.81 -5.97 28.64
N ALA A 9 1.47 -6.06 27.35
CA ALA A 9 0.08 -6.27 26.94
C ALA A 9 -0.46 -7.70 27.18
N ILE A 10 0.39 -8.74 27.28
CA ILE A 10 -0.03 -10.12 26.92
C ILE A 10 -0.22 -11.10 28.09
N ALA A 11 -0.12 -10.65 29.35
CA ALA A 11 -0.62 -11.44 30.48
C ALA A 11 -2.15 -11.70 30.38
N THR A 12 -2.87 -10.88 29.61
CA THR A 12 -4.34 -10.89 29.50
C THR A 12 -4.87 -11.34 28.13
N TYR A 13 -4.03 -11.92 27.26
CA TYR A 13 -4.35 -12.27 25.87
C TYR A 13 -4.95 -11.10 25.09
N GLU A 14 -4.42 -9.89 25.24
CA GLU A 14 -4.97 -8.68 24.62
C GLU A 14 -3.84 -7.76 24.22
N ASN A 15 -4.02 -6.98 23.15
CA ASN A 15 -3.09 -5.90 22.84
C ASN A 15 -3.76 -4.56 23.19
N VAL A 16 -3.71 -4.16 24.45
CA VAL A 16 -4.45 -2.99 24.97
C VAL A 16 -4.11 -1.69 24.21
N LYS A 17 -2.88 -1.58 23.70
CA LYS A 17 -2.41 -0.38 23.02
C LYS A 17 -2.86 -0.29 21.56
N TYR A 18 -2.75 -1.39 20.80
CA TYR A 18 -3.00 -1.39 19.36
C TYR A 18 -4.33 -2.04 18.96
N LEU A 19 -4.96 -2.80 19.87
CA LEU A 19 -6.21 -3.50 19.65
C LEU A 19 -7.03 -3.63 20.96
N PRO A 20 -7.45 -2.50 21.57
CA PRO A 20 -8.14 -2.48 22.85
C PRO A 20 -9.48 -3.23 22.79
N GLY A 21 -9.79 -4.01 23.83
CA GLY A 21 -11.06 -4.72 23.97
C GLY A 21 -11.18 -6.04 23.19
N ILE A 22 -10.15 -6.44 22.43
CA ILE A 22 -10.15 -7.68 21.65
C ILE A 22 -9.22 -8.71 22.28
N LYS A 23 -9.80 -9.86 22.67
CA LYS A 23 -9.03 -11.01 23.14
C LYS A 23 -8.42 -11.79 21.99
N LEU A 24 -7.11 -11.96 22.05
CA LEU A 24 -6.31 -12.84 21.20
C LEU A 24 -6.55 -14.31 21.58
N GLY A 25 -6.35 -15.21 20.61
CA GLY A 25 -6.43 -16.64 20.87
C GLY A 25 -5.39 -17.10 21.89
N LYS A 26 -5.72 -18.15 22.67
CA LYS A 26 -4.81 -18.69 23.70
C LYS A 26 -3.50 -19.23 23.12
N ASN A 27 -3.48 -19.51 21.83
CA ASN A 27 -2.34 -19.97 21.04
C ASN A 27 -1.49 -18.83 20.45
N VAL A 28 -1.83 -17.56 20.74
CA VAL A 28 -1.02 -16.40 20.33
C VAL A 28 -0.03 -16.09 21.45
N VAL A 29 1.25 -16.27 21.16
CA VAL A 29 2.36 -15.98 22.08
C VAL A 29 3.10 -14.77 21.55
N ALA A 30 3.25 -13.73 22.38
CA ALA A 30 4.16 -12.64 22.03
C ALA A 30 5.57 -12.93 22.52
N ASN A 31 6.52 -12.60 21.65
CA ASN A 31 7.93 -12.73 21.92
C ASN A 31 8.61 -11.37 21.64
N PRO A 32 9.26 -10.73 22.64
CA PRO A 32 10.02 -9.50 22.42
C PRO A 32 11.27 -9.70 21.56
N ASP A 33 11.84 -10.90 21.61
CA ASP A 33 13.06 -11.20 20.92
C ASP A 33 12.74 -11.73 19.51
N LEU A 34 13.06 -10.90 18.52
CA LEU A 34 12.78 -11.17 17.12
C LEU A 34 13.43 -12.48 16.63
N GLU A 35 14.60 -12.83 17.15
CA GLU A 35 15.37 -14.00 16.67
C GLU A 35 14.74 -15.30 17.16
N SER A 36 14.42 -15.38 18.45
CA SER A 36 13.67 -16.51 18.99
C SER A 36 12.23 -16.57 18.47
N ALA A 37 11.63 -15.44 18.07
CA ALA A 37 10.30 -15.43 17.47
C ALA A 37 10.26 -16.09 16.09
N VAL A 38 11.36 -16.04 15.33
CA VAL A 38 11.46 -16.67 14.00
C VAL A 38 12.10 -18.05 14.02
N MET A 39 12.68 -18.44 15.17
CA MET A 39 13.34 -19.73 15.32
C MET A 39 12.35 -20.85 15.00
N ASP A 40 12.76 -21.77 14.12
CA ASP A 40 11.96 -22.89 13.64
C ASP A 40 10.66 -22.56 12.89
N ALA A 41 10.38 -21.28 12.60
CA ALA A 41 9.19 -20.89 11.86
C ALA A 41 9.24 -21.39 10.41
N ASN A 42 8.18 -22.11 9.99
CA ASN A 42 7.99 -22.50 8.59
C ASN A 42 7.32 -21.40 7.75
N LEU A 43 6.58 -20.48 8.39
CA LEU A 43 5.86 -19.39 7.74
C LEU A 43 6.07 -18.10 8.53
N LEU A 44 6.58 -17.06 7.86
CA LEU A 44 6.77 -15.74 8.44
C LEU A 44 5.73 -14.77 7.88
N VAL A 45 4.96 -14.14 8.76
CA VAL A 45 3.95 -13.15 8.36
C VAL A 45 4.43 -11.75 8.75
N PHE A 46 4.76 -10.94 7.75
CA PHE A 46 5.26 -9.58 7.93
C PHE A 46 4.11 -8.58 7.90
N VAL A 47 3.82 -7.97 9.06
CA VAL A 47 2.72 -6.98 9.24
C VAL A 47 3.23 -5.76 10.04
N THR A 48 4.38 -5.24 9.64
CA THR A 48 4.98 -4.06 10.28
C THR A 48 4.97 -2.85 9.34
N PRO A 49 5.08 -1.61 9.84
CA PRO A 49 5.24 -0.45 8.96
C PRO A 49 6.48 -0.60 8.08
N HIS A 50 6.36 -0.32 6.78
CA HIS A 50 7.40 -0.60 5.76
C HIS A 50 8.79 -0.04 6.12
N GLN A 51 8.83 1.17 6.72
CA GLN A 51 10.06 1.88 7.13
C GLN A 51 10.96 1.11 8.11
N PHE A 52 10.46 0.04 8.73
CA PHE A 52 11.24 -0.81 9.62
C PHE A 52 11.77 -2.08 8.95
N MET A 53 11.30 -2.40 7.74
CA MET A 53 11.58 -3.70 7.13
C MET A 53 13.04 -3.90 6.79
N GLU A 54 13.76 -2.87 6.35
CA GLU A 54 15.19 -3.01 6.09
C GLU A 54 15.96 -3.41 7.36
N GLY A 55 15.61 -2.81 8.50
CA GLY A 55 16.23 -3.14 9.79
C GLY A 55 15.83 -4.53 10.30
N ILE A 56 14.58 -4.92 10.10
CA ILE A 56 14.08 -6.26 10.45
C ILE A 56 14.80 -7.32 9.62
N CYS A 57 14.82 -7.18 8.29
CA CYS A 57 15.48 -8.14 7.40
C CYS A 57 16.96 -8.30 7.75
N LYS A 58 17.71 -7.20 7.98
CA LYS A 58 19.12 -7.25 8.41
C LYS A 58 19.34 -8.07 9.69
N ARG A 59 18.43 -8.00 10.65
CA ARG A 59 18.52 -8.78 11.90
C ARG A 59 18.25 -10.27 11.69
N LEU A 60 17.43 -10.61 10.69
CA LEU A 60 16.97 -11.96 10.40
C LEU A 60 17.89 -12.74 9.43
N VAL A 61 18.82 -12.06 8.75
CA VAL A 61 19.78 -12.71 7.83
C VAL A 61 20.52 -13.85 8.54
N GLY A 62 20.40 -15.06 7.97
CA GLY A 62 21.06 -16.27 8.48
C GLY A 62 20.41 -16.89 9.73
N LYS A 63 19.26 -16.37 10.18
CA LYS A 63 18.55 -16.84 11.41
C LYS A 63 17.20 -17.49 11.13
N ILE A 64 16.80 -17.55 9.86
CA ILE A 64 15.57 -18.18 9.41
C ILE A 64 15.87 -19.55 8.79
N LYS A 65 14.88 -20.43 8.78
CA LYS A 65 14.98 -21.69 8.06
C LYS A 65 15.02 -21.46 6.55
N ALA A 66 15.84 -22.25 5.85
CA ALA A 66 16.00 -22.14 4.40
C ALA A 66 14.74 -22.53 3.61
N ASP A 67 13.88 -23.37 4.18
CA ASP A 67 12.58 -23.81 3.62
C ASP A 67 11.40 -22.99 4.14
N ALA A 68 11.65 -21.91 4.88
CA ALA A 68 10.58 -21.04 5.35
C ALA A 68 9.98 -20.24 4.20
N GLU A 69 8.68 -20.02 4.26
CA GLU A 69 7.93 -19.18 3.34
C GLU A 69 7.56 -17.85 4.03
N ALA A 70 7.42 -16.77 3.28
CA ALA A 70 7.00 -15.47 3.79
C ALA A 70 5.70 -14.97 3.17
N ILE A 71 4.91 -14.24 3.96
CA ILE A 71 3.75 -13.48 3.48
C ILE A 71 3.85 -12.05 4.00
N SER A 72 3.85 -11.07 3.11
CA SER A 72 3.80 -9.64 3.45
C SER A 72 2.37 -9.11 3.36
N LEU A 73 1.92 -8.43 4.42
CA LEU A 73 0.68 -7.63 4.45
C LEU A 73 0.99 -6.13 4.43
N ILE A 74 2.26 -5.78 4.21
CA ILE A 74 2.77 -4.43 4.31
C ILE A 74 2.38 -3.65 3.05
N LYS A 75 1.77 -2.48 3.25
CA LYS A 75 1.51 -1.51 2.18
C LYS A 75 2.61 -0.45 2.21
N GLY A 76 3.23 -0.19 1.06
CA GLY A 76 4.40 0.66 0.93
C GLY A 76 5.41 0.11 -0.08
N MET A 77 6.46 0.85 -0.33
CA MET A 77 7.63 0.39 -1.09
C MET A 77 8.88 1.06 -0.52
N GLU A 78 10.04 0.45 -0.72
CA GLU A 78 11.32 1.08 -0.36
C GLU A 78 11.85 1.86 -1.57
N VAL A 79 12.29 3.10 -1.38
CA VAL A 79 12.87 3.91 -2.47
C VAL A 79 14.39 3.82 -2.39
N LYS A 80 14.99 2.97 -3.24
CA LYS A 80 16.44 2.83 -3.38
C LYS A 80 17.00 3.70 -4.51
N ARG A 81 18.33 3.77 -4.65
CA ARG A 81 18.99 4.54 -5.72
C ARG A 81 18.66 3.99 -7.11
N GLU A 82 18.51 2.67 -7.20
CA GLU A 82 18.22 1.93 -8.44
C GLU A 82 16.74 2.05 -8.86
N GLY A 83 15.88 2.47 -7.91
CA GLY A 83 14.44 2.61 -8.11
C GLY A 83 13.62 2.12 -6.92
N PRO A 84 12.29 2.16 -7.04
CA PRO A 84 11.42 1.57 -6.04
C PRO A 84 11.61 0.06 -5.98
N CYS A 85 11.63 -0.47 -4.76
CA CYS A 85 11.74 -1.89 -4.45
C CYS A 85 10.50 -2.29 -3.63
N MET A 86 9.77 -3.29 -4.10
CA MET A 86 8.61 -3.80 -3.38
C MET A 86 9.05 -4.49 -2.08
N ILE A 87 8.21 -4.47 -1.05
CA ILE A 87 8.57 -5.05 0.25
C ILE A 87 8.71 -6.57 0.14
N SER A 88 7.87 -7.20 -0.68
CA SER A 88 8.02 -8.63 -1.01
C SER A 88 9.37 -8.95 -1.68
N SER A 89 9.81 -8.12 -2.62
CA SER A 89 11.13 -8.25 -3.27
C SER A 89 12.25 -8.02 -2.27
N LEU A 90 12.14 -7.00 -1.41
CA LEU A 90 13.11 -6.72 -0.35
C LEU A 90 13.29 -7.91 0.60
N ILE A 91 12.19 -8.52 1.03
CA ILE A 91 12.19 -9.71 1.89
C ILE A 91 12.88 -10.87 1.16
N SER A 92 12.47 -11.13 -0.09
CA SER A 92 13.01 -12.24 -0.88
C SER A 92 14.51 -12.10 -1.12
N GLU A 93 14.96 -10.90 -1.51
CA GLU A 93 16.36 -10.59 -1.78
C GLU A 93 17.24 -10.71 -0.53
N GLN A 94 16.79 -10.17 0.61
CA GLN A 94 17.62 -10.15 1.82
C GLN A 94 17.63 -11.47 2.58
N LEU A 95 16.50 -12.18 2.59
CA LEU A 95 16.32 -13.37 3.40
C LEU A 95 16.50 -14.67 2.60
N GLY A 96 16.48 -14.61 1.28
CA GLY A 96 16.66 -15.78 0.42
C GLY A 96 15.50 -16.77 0.46
N ILE A 97 14.29 -16.29 0.80
CA ILE A 97 13.05 -17.08 0.85
C ILE A 97 12.00 -16.51 -0.08
N ASN A 98 11.04 -17.34 -0.48
CA ASN A 98 9.89 -16.88 -1.26
C ASN A 98 9.00 -15.97 -0.40
N CYS A 99 8.53 -14.86 -0.97
CA CYS A 99 7.59 -13.96 -0.31
C CYS A 99 6.35 -13.73 -1.16
N CYS A 100 5.20 -14.19 -0.67
CA CYS A 100 3.89 -13.83 -1.20
C CYS A 100 3.34 -12.55 -0.56
N VAL A 101 2.29 -11.98 -1.13
CA VAL A 101 1.63 -10.79 -0.59
C VAL A 101 0.14 -11.05 -0.33
N LEU A 102 -0.36 -10.48 0.77
CA LEU A 102 -1.78 -10.49 1.09
C LEU A 102 -2.27 -9.05 1.20
N MET A 103 -3.03 -8.61 0.20
CA MET A 103 -3.60 -7.26 0.09
C MET A 103 -5.13 -7.32 -0.03
N GLY A 104 -5.87 -6.72 0.90
CA GLY A 104 -7.36 -6.69 0.91
C GLY A 104 -7.99 -5.51 0.14
N ALA A 105 -9.26 -5.55 -0.29
CA ALA A 105 -10.45 -6.16 0.35
C ALA A 105 -10.75 -7.65 0.05
N ASN A 106 -11.13 -8.38 1.10
CA ASN A 106 -11.23 -9.83 1.22
C ASN A 106 -12.34 -10.48 0.36
N ILE A 107 -12.09 -10.80 -0.91
CA ILE A 107 -12.78 -11.90 -1.62
C ILE A 107 -11.77 -12.63 -2.52
N ALA A 108 -11.72 -13.96 -2.34
CA ALA A 108 -10.72 -14.88 -2.81
C ALA A 108 -10.61 -15.03 -4.34
N ASN A 109 -9.36 -14.96 -4.82
CA ASN A 109 -8.75 -15.85 -5.82
C ASN A 109 -7.23 -15.60 -5.78
N GLU A 110 -6.43 -16.66 -5.89
CA GLU A 110 -4.97 -16.58 -5.98
C GLU A 110 -4.56 -15.74 -7.21
N VAL A 111 -3.72 -14.72 -6.99
CA VAL A 111 -3.24 -13.84 -8.07
C VAL A 111 -1.74 -14.04 -8.21
N GLN A 112 -1.31 -14.51 -9.39
CA GLN A 112 0.12 -14.68 -9.71
C GLN A 112 0.86 -13.33 -9.91
N ASP A 113 0.13 -12.22 -10.02
CA ASP A 113 0.67 -10.87 -10.18
C ASP A 113 0.93 -10.19 -8.82
N VAL A 114 1.96 -10.66 -8.12
CA VAL A 114 2.37 -10.17 -6.79
C VAL A 114 2.66 -8.67 -6.83
N GLU A 115 3.46 -8.21 -7.80
CA GLU A 115 3.85 -6.81 -7.97
C GLU A 115 2.62 -5.91 -8.18
N GLY A 116 1.70 -6.31 -9.06
CA GLY A 116 0.49 -5.53 -9.33
C GLY A 116 -0.46 -5.49 -8.13
N VAL A 117 -0.54 -6.57 -7.36
CA VAL A 117 -1.34 -6.65 -6.14
C VAL A 117 -0.78 -5.71 -5.07
N GLU A 118 0.52 -5.78 -4.81
CA GLU A 118 1.20 -5.01 -3.77
C GLU A 118 1.21 -3.52 -4.13
N LEU A 119 1.53 -3.18 -5.38
CA LEU A 119 1.58 -1.79 -5.83
C LEU A 119 0.18 -1.13 -5.83
N CYS A 120 -0.87 -1.88 -6.18
CA CYS A 120 -2.25 -1.40 -6.03
C CYS A 120 -2.59 -1.10 -4.56
N GLY A 121 -2.15 -1.97 -3.65
CA GLY A 121 -2.30 -1.79 -2.21
C GLY A 121 -1.58 -0.55 -1.67
N THR A 122 -0.44 -0.20 -2.26
CA THR A 122 0.36 0.98 -1.93
C THR A 122 -0.25 2.26 -2.49
N LEU A 123 -0.47 2.33 -3.82
CA LEU A 123 -0.87 3.57 -4.49
C LEU A 123 -2.31 4.02 -4.14
N LYS A 124 -3.20 3.09 -3.74
CA LYS A 124 -4.58 3.45 -3.33
C LYS A 124 -4.61 4.43 -2.16
N ASN A 125 -3.59 4.40 -1.28
CA ASN A 125 -3.54 5.30 -0.13
C ASN A 125 -3.31 6.76 -0.57
N VAL A 126 -2.55 6.98 -1.65
CA VAL A 126 -2.35 8.33 -2.23
C VAL A 126 -3.64 8.84 -2.86
N VAL A 127 -4.37 7.97 -3.57
CA VAL A 127 -5.69 8.31 -4.14
C VAL A 127 -6.74 8.55 -3.05
N ALA A 128 -6.66 7.83 -1.94
CA ALA A 128 -7.52 8.06 -0.78
C ALA A 128 -7.28 9.44 -0.14
N LEU A 129 -6.02 9.89 -0.04
CA LEU A 129 -5.71 11.26 0.39
C LEU A 129 -6.33 12.30 -0.54
N ALA A 130 -6.20 12.10 -1.86
CA ALA A 130 -6.82 12.98 -2.84
C ALA A 130 -8.35 13.07 -2.68
N ALA A 131 -9.02 11.93 -2.51
CA ALA A 131 -10.45 11.89 -2.23
C ALA A 131 -10.80 12.58 -0.90
N GLY A 132 -9.99 12.41 0.14
CA GLY A 132 -10.15 13.08 1.43
C GLY A 132 -9.99 14.60 1.35
N PHE A 133 -9.09 15.12 0.51
CA PHE A 133 -9.00 16.56 0.26
C PHE A 133 -10.26 17.10 -0.41
N VAL A 134 -10.82 16.38 -1.38
CA VAL A 134 -12.09 16.76 -2.03
C VAL A 134 -13.25 16.79 -1.04
N ASP A 135 -13.30 15.82 -0.12
CA ASP A 135 -14.31 15.79 0.94
C ASP A 135 -14.15 16.94 1.92
N GLY A 136 -12.92 17.21 2.37
CA GLY A 136 -12.61 18.32 3.27
C GLY A 136 -12.87 19.70 2.65
N LEU A 137 -12.91 19.79 1.32
CA LEU A 137 -13.28 20.98 0.56
C LEU A 137 -14.77 21.02 0.15
N GLU A 138 -15.56 20.03 0.57
CA GLU A 138 -17.00 19.93 0.32
C GLU A 138 -17.40 19.99 -1.17
N MET A 139 -16.52 19.54 -2.09
CA MET A 139 -16.71 19.71 -3.54
C MET A 139 -17.68 18.69 -4.18
N GLY A 140 -18.27 17.80 -3.39
CA GLY A 140 -19.30 16.86 -3.79
C GLY A 140 -18.81 15.60 -4.54
N ASN A 141 -19.73 14.65 -4.69
CA ASN A 141 -19.44 13.30 -5.18
C ASN A 141 -18.95 13.24 -6.64
N ASN A 142 -19.36 14.18 -7.49
CA ASN A 142 -18.93 14.22 -8.89
C ASN A 142 -17.43 14.54 -9.01
N THR A 143 -16.96 15.50 -8.19
CA THR A 143 -15.55 15.89 -8.11
C THR A 143 -14.73 14.74 -7.53
N LYS A 144 -15.21 14.12 -6.44
CA LYS A 144 -14.57 12.93 -5.85
C LYS A 144 -14.42 11.81 -6.88
N ALA A 145 -15.48 11.49 -7.61
CA ALA A 145 -15.43 10.47 -8.65
C ALA A 145 -14.47 10.83 -9.79
N ALA A 146 -14.34 12.11 -10.16
CA ALA A 146 -13.37 12.56 -11.15
C ALA A 146 -11.91 12.35 -10.66
N ILE A 147 -11.61 12.75 -9.43
CA ILE A 147 -10.29 12.54 -8.81
C ILE A 147 -9.97 11.05 -8.70
N MET A 148 -10.92 10.22 -8.27
CA MET A 148 -10.72 8.77 -8.20
C MET A 148 -10.47 8.14 -9.58
N ARG A 149 -11.14 8.61 -10.64
CA ARG A 149 -10.87 8.16 -12.02
C ARG A 149 -9.46 8.52 -12.49
N VAL A 150 -9.00 9.73 -12.19
CA VAL A 150 -7.62 10.15 -12.49
C VAL A 150 -6.62 9.33 -11.69
N GLY A 151 -6.86 9.15 -10.39
CA GLY A 151 -6.03 8.31 -9.52
C GLY A 151 -5.88 6.90 -10.05
N LEU A 152 -6.97 6.26 -10.48
CA LEU A 152 -6.91 4.93 -11.07
C LEU A 152 -6.10 4.89 -12.38
N ARG A 153 -6.18 5.93 -13.20
CA ARG A 153 -5.39 6.05 -14.44
C ARG A 153 -3.91 6.19 -14.14
N GLU A 154 -3.53 7.05 -13.20
CA GLU A 154 -2.14 7.24 -12.76
C GLU A 154 -1.60 5.98 -12.08
N MET A 155 -2.39 5.30 -11.23
CA MET A 155 -2.03 4.01 -10.66
C MET A 155 -1.66 2.99 -11.74
N LYS A 156 -2.50 2.86 -12.76
CA LYS A 156 -2.28 1.92 -13.88
C LYS A 156 -1.06 2.29 -14.72
N ALA A 157 -0.87 3.58 -15.01
CA ALA A 157 0.27 4.06 -15.79
C ALA A 157 1.58 3.85 -15.02
N LEU A 158 1.64 4.26 -13.75
CA LEU A 158 2.84 4.14 -12.92
C LEU A 158 3.24 2.67 -12.75
N SER A 159 2.25 1.80 -12.52
CA SER A 159 2.52 0.38 -12.31
C SER A 159 3.12 -0.29 -13.53
N LYS A 160 2.66 0.05 -14.73
CA LYS A 160 3.24 -0.47 -15.98
C LYS A 160 4.63 0.08 -16.27
N LEU A 161 4.90 1.32 -15.89
CA LEU A 161 6.22 1.94 -16.08
C LEU A 161 7.26 1.38 -15.11
N LEU A 162 6.87 1.11 -13.85
CA LEU A 162 7.76 0.55 -12.84
C LEU A 162 7.97 -0.95 -13.01
N PHE A 163 6.89 -1.67 -13.33
CA PHE A 163 6.87 -3.13 -13.42
C PHE A 163 6.08 -3.56 -14.66
N PRO A 164 6.76 -3.76 -15.81
CA PRO A 164 6.11 -4.13 -17.07
C PRO A 164 5.30 -5.44 -17.00
N SER A 165 5.62 -6.31 -16.03
CA SER A 165 4.96 -7.57 -15.68
C SER A 165 3.55 -7.40 -15.09
N VAL A 166 3.20 -6.21 -14.60
CA VAL A 166 1.92 -5.94 -13.92
C VAL A 166 0.75 -6.11 -14.89
N LYS A 167 -0.22 -6.95 -14.49
CA LYS A 167 -1.48 -7.18 -15.20
C LYS A 167 -2.51 -6.13 -14.77
N ASP A 168 -3.66 -6.10 -15.45
CA ASP A 168 -4.64 -5.01 -15.29
C ASP A 168 -5.16 -4.85 -13.85
N MET A 169 -4.80 -3.74 -13.21
CA MET A 169 -5.11 -3.43 -11.80
C MET A 169 -6.60 -3.20 -11.52
N GLY A 170 -7.43 -3.05 -12.56
CA GLY A 170 -8.88 -2.82 -12.45
C GLY A 170 -9.73 -4.10 -12.35
N GLY A 171 -9.14 -5.29 -12.52
CA GLY A 171 -9.90 -6.54 -12.67
C GLY A 171 -10.73 -6.95 -11.45
N ARG A 172 -10.26 -6.69 -10.23
CA ARG A 172 -10.93 -7.08 -8.97
C ARG A 172 -12.13 -6.18 -8.65
N ASN A 173 -11.95 -4.86 -8.66
CA ASN A 173 -13.03 -3.90 -8.40
C ASN A 173 -14.15 -3.99 -9.46
N ARG A 174 -13.81 -4.22 -10.74
CA ARG A 174 -14.79 -4.39 -11.80
C ARG A 174 -15.65 -5.64 -11.62
N LYS A 175 -15.04 -6.80 -11.29
CA LYS A 175 -15.75 -8.06 -11.09
C LYS A 175 -16.62 -8.05 -9.82
N CYS A 176 -16.15 -7.43 -8.74
CA CYS A 176 -16.93 -7.24 -7.52
C CYS A 176 -18.11 -6.27 -7.74
N ALA A 177 -17.89 -5.16 -8.47
CA ALA A 177 -18.97 -4.23 -8.83
C ALA A 177 -20.01 -4.87 -9.77
N GLU A 178 -19.56 -5.70 -10.72
CA GLU A 178 -20.44 -6.47 -11.61
C GLU A 178 -21.29 -7.50 -10.83
N ALA A 179 -20.70 -8.21 -9.86
CA ALA A 179 -21.41 -9.16 -9.00
C ALA A 179 -22.36 -8.47 -8.00
N PHE A 180 -21.97 -7.31 -7.46
CA PHE A 180 -22.79 -6.49 -6.57
C PHE A 180 -24.00 -5.89 -7.29
N ALA A 181 -23.79 -5.36 -8.51
CA ALA A 181 -24.85 -4.83 -9.37
C ALA A 181 -25.85 -5.91 -9.79
N ARG A 182 -25.39 -7.14 -10.07
CA ARG A 182 -26.26 -8.30 -10.37
C ARG A 182 -27.11 -8.76 -9.17
N ASN A 183 -26.77 -8.37 -7.94
CA ASN A 183 -27.45 -8.78 -6.70
C ASN A 183 -28.22 -7.64 -5.98
N GLY A 184 -28.48 -6.52 -6.66
CA GLY A 184 -29.44 -5.51 -6.19
C GLY A 184 -28.97 -4.55 -5.09
N GLY A 185 -27.68 -4.51 -4.76
CA GLY A 185 -27.02 -3.33 -4.17
C GLY A 185 -27.54 -2.79 -2.82
N LYS A 186 -27.85 -3.65 -1.83
CA LYS A 186 -28.40 -3.21 -0.53
C LYS A 186 -27.38 -3.31 0.62
N ARG A 187 -26.46 -2.34 0.74
CA ARG A 187 -25.84 -1.78 1.99
C ARG A 187 -24.66 -0.82 1.68
N SER A 188 -24.41 0.18 2.53
CA SER A 188 -23.42 1.26 2.31
C SER A 188 -22.08 1.04 3.04
N PHE A 189 -21.02 1.60 2.45
CA PHE A 189 -19.63 1.55 2.95
C PHE A 189 -19.35 2.56 4.09
N ASP A 190 -20.28 3.49 4.32
CA ASP A 190 -20.05 4.71 5.11
C ASP A 190 -20.24 4.52 6.62
N GLU A 191 -20.90 3.44 7.06
CA GLU A 191 -21.02 3.12 8.50
C GLU A 191 -19.74 2.50 9.08
N LEU A 192 -18.84 1.99 8.22
CA LEU A 192 -17.64 1.25 8.62
C LEU A 192 -16.43 2.16 8.84
N GLU A 193 -16.37 3.34 8.22
CA GLU A 193 -15.17 4.20 8.23
C GLU A 193 -15.04 5.03 9.53
N ALA A 194 -16.15 5.33 10.20
CA ALA A 194 -16.21 6.14 11.41
C ALA A 194 -15.69 5.41 12.68
N GLU A 195 -15.51 4.09 12.63
CA GLU A 195 -15.10 3.25 13.77
C GLU A 195 -13.59 2.89 13.74
N MET A 196 -12.89 3.15 12.63
CA MET A 196 -11.75 2.31 12.19
C MET A 196 -10.32 2.83 12.41
N LEU A 197 -10.08 4.03 12.93
CA LEU A 197 -8.71 4.57 13.04
C LEU A 197 -8.18 4.67 14.49
N GLN A 198 -8.62 3.77 15.37
CA GLN A 198 -8.15 3.57 16.76
C GLN A 198 -6.61 3.38 16.88
N GLY A 199 -5.82 4.45 16.70
CA GLY A 199 -4.37 4.45 16.86
C GLY A 199 -3.54 3.97 15.66
N GLN A 200 -4.13 3.75 14.48
CA GLN A 200 -3.38 3.31 13.29
C GLN A 200 -2.64 4.47 12.61
N LYS A 201 -1.38 4.25 12.24
CA LYS A 201 -0.54 5.24 11.55
C LYS A 201 -1.02 5.48 10.11
N LEU A 202 -1.14 6.74 9.73
CA LEU A 202 -1.48 7.15 8.36
C LEU A 202 -0.32 6.81 7.39
N GLN A 203 -0.43 5.74 6.61
CA GLN A 203 0.59 5.37 5.61
C GLN A 203 0.48 6.19 4.32
N GLY A 204 -0.64 6.90 4.08
CA GLY A 204 -0.84 7.65 2.84
C GLY A 204 0.19 8.75 2.60
N VAL A 205 0.60 9.48 3.64
CA VAL A 205 1.54 10.61 3.51
C VAL A 205 2.97 10.14 3.22
N SER A 206 3.42 9.07 3.88
CA SER A 206 4.72 8.46 3.59
C SER A 206 4.75 7.88 2.18
N THR A 207 3.70 7.17 1.78
CA THR A 207 3.59 6.64 0.41
C THR A 207 3.54 7.75 -0.64
N ALA A 208 2.85 8.86 -0.38
CA ALA A 208 2.85 10.00 -1.29
C ALA A 208 4.26 10.58 -1.47
N LYS A 209 5.06 10.64 -0.40
CA LYS A 209 6.47 11.03 -0.46
C LYS A 209 7.33 10.03 -1.25
N GLU A 210 7.20 8.73 -0.98
CA GLU A 210 7.93 7.68 -1.70
C GLU A 210 7.65 7.74 -3.21
N VAL A 211 6.38 7.82 -3.58
CA VAL A 211 5.94 7.96 -4.98
C VAL A 211 6.52 9.24 -5.59
N TYR A 212 6.43 10.38 -4.90
CA TYR A 212 7.00 11.64 -5.38
C TYR A 212 8.51 11.55 -5.62
N GLU A 213 9.27 10.91 -4.73
CA GLU A 213 10.71 10.73 -4.89
C GLU A 213 11.05 9.86 -6.10
N VAL A 214 10.29 8.78 -6.32
CA VAL A 214 10.41 7.94 -7.52
C VAL A 214 10.15 8.76 -8.78
N LEU A 215 9.03 9.51 -8.81
CA LEU A 215 8.66 10.35 -9.94
C LEU A 215 9.73 11.42 -10.22
N ARG A 216 10.24 12.08 -9.18
CA ARG A 216 11.29 13.09 -9.29
C ARG A 216 12.58 12.52 -9.85
N HIS A 217 13.06 11.39 -9.33
CA HIS A 217 14.30 10.76 -9.81
C HIS A 217 14.20 10.27 -11.26
N ARG A 218 13.00 9.90 -11.70
CA ARG A 218 12.74 9.44 -13.07
C ARG A 218 12.38 10.59 -14.03
N GLY A 219 12.22 11.82 -13.55
CA GLY A 219 11.75 12.96 -14.36
C GLY A 219 10.29 12.86 -14.78
N TRP A 220 9.45 12.15 -14.01
CA TRP A 220 8.06 11.84 -14.34
C TRP A 220 7.03 12.68 -13.57
N LEU A 221 7.42 13.71 -12.83
CA LEU A 221 6.49 14.51 -12.02
C LEU A 221 5.31 15.08 -12.85
N GLU A 222 5.60 15.58 -14.04
CA GLU A 222 4.60 16.09 -15.00
C GLU A 222 3.71 14.99 -15.60
N LEU A 223 4.21 13.75 -15.63
CA LEU A 223 3.44 12.60 -16.13
C LEU A 223 2.45 12.07 -15.09
N PHE A 224 2.55 12.49 -13.82
CA PHE A 224 1.70 12.00 -12.72
C PHE A 224 1.24 13.18 -11.85
N PRO A 225 0.48 14.12 -12.43
CA PRO A 225 0.15 15.38 -11.78
C PRO A 225 -0.68 15.22 -10.51
N LEU A 226 -1.58 14.24 -10.43
CA LEU A 226 -2.35 14.00 -9.20
C LEU A 226 -1.43 13.52 -8.07
N PHE A 227 -0.58 12.51 -8.31
CA PHE A 227 0.36 12.03 -7.29
C PHE A 227 1.32 13.13 -6.82
N SER A 228 1.84 13.92 -7.76
CA SER A 228 2.70 15.07 -7.44
C SER A 228 1.97 16.09 -6.56
N THR A 229 0.76 16.49 -6.95
CA THR A 229 -0.06 17.48 -6.22
C THR A 229 -0.42 17.00 -4.81
N VAL A 230 -0.77 15.71 -4.65
CA VAL A 230 -1.08 15.15 -3.31
C VAL A 230 0.12 15.29 -2.37
N HIS A 231 1.34 14.99 -2.84
CA HIS A 231 2.54 15.17 -2.03
C HIS A 231 2.80 16.64 -1.69
N GLU A 232 2.62 17.56 -2.63
CA GLU A 232 2.84 18.99 -2.42
C GLU A 232 1.83 19.62 -1.45
N ILE A 233 0.58 19.16 -1.47
CA ILE A 233 -0.42 19.51 -0.46
C ILE A 233 -0.02 18.95 0.92
N CYS A 234 0.36 17.67 1.00
CA CYS A 234 0.79 17.04 2.26
C CYS A 234 2.04 17.70 2.88
N THR A 235 2.87 18.35 2.07
CA THR A 235 4.08 19.07 2.51
C THR A 235 3.87 20.58 2.62
N SER A 236 2.61 21.05 2.52
CA SER A 236 2.22 22.46 2.62
C SER A 236 2.87 23.39 1.60
N ARG A 237 3.31 22.85 0.45
CA ARG A 237 3.78 23.64 -0.69
C ARG A 237 2.64 24.18 -1.54
N LEU A 238 1.54 23.44 -1.61
CA LEU A 238 0.31 23.83 -2.26
C LEU A 238 -0.86 23.87 -1.26
N PRO A 239 -1.84 24.77 -1.46
CA PRO A 239 -3.08 24.73 -0.70
C PRO A 239 -3.92 23.50 -1.13
N PRO A 240 -4.78 22.95 -0.25
CA PRO A 240 -5.65 21.82 -0.60
C PRO A 240 -6.50 22.04 -1.85
N THR A 241 -6.87 23.29 -2.17
CA THR A 241 -7.66 23.66 -3.36
C THR A 241 -6.96 23.28 -4.67
N ALA A 242 -5.63 23.15 -4.66
CA ALA A 242 -4.86 22.72 -5.82
C ALA A 242 -5.22 21.30 -6.30
N ILE A 243 -5.91 20.49 -5.48
CA ILE A 243 -6.33 19.12 -5.82
C ILE A 243 -7.29 19.05 -7.02
N VAL A 244 -7.81 20.16 -7.53
CA VAL A 244 -8.62 20.18 -8.77
C VAL A 244 -7.98 21.00 -9.90
N GLU A 245 -6.99 21.82 -9.58
CA GLU A 245 -6.33 22.74 -10.51
C GLU A 245 -5.37 21.98 -11.46
N TYR A 246 -4.85 20.82 -11.01
CA TYR A 246 -3.95 20.00 -11.83
C TYR A 246 -4.63 19.39 -13.08
N SER A 247 -5.97 19.34 -13.13
CA SER A 247 -6.70 18.70 -14.23
C SER A 247 -6.55 19.43 -15.57
N GLU A 248 -6.22 20.73 -15.55
CA GLU A 248 -6.00 21.56 -16.74
C GLU A 248 -4.72 21.19 -17.53
N HIS A 249 -3.80 20.46 -16.90
CA HIS A 249 -2.50 20.10 -17.47
C HIS A 249 -2.38 18.62 -17.86
N THR A 250 -3.50 17.87 -17.88
CA THR A 250 -3.51 16.42 -18.11
C THR A 250 -2.70 16.01 -19.36
N PRO A 251 -1.59 15.24 -19.21
CA PRO A 251 -0.90 14.67 -20.36
C PRO A 251 -1.82 13.71 -21.10
N LYS A 252 -1.91 13.83 -22.42
CA LYS A 252 -2.58 12.82 -23.25
C LYS A 252 -1.73 11.55 -23.22
N TYR A 253 -2.07 10.58 -22.37
CA TYR A 253 -1.49 9.24 -22.45
C TYR A 253 -1.98 8.58 -23.75
N SER A 254 -1.20 8.68 -24.81
CA SER A 254 -1.36 7.79 -25.96
C SER A 254 -0.99 6.39 -25.49
N LEU A 255 -1.98 5.51 -25.36
CA LEU A 255 -1.79 4.07 -25.22
C LEU A 255 -1.17 3.54 -26.52
N VAL A 256 0.13 3.75 -26.71
CA VAL A 256 0.84 3.20 -27.86
C VAL A 256 1.30 1.81 -27.49
N GLY A 257 0.59 0.82 -28.01
CA GLY A 257 1.17 -0.50 -28.21
C GLY A 257 2.33 -0.36 -29.19
N GLY A 258 3.55 -0.53 -28.67
CA GLY A 258 4.79 -0.46 -29.44
C GLY A 258 5.99 -0.54 -28.48
N PRO A 259 7.12 -1.13 -28.89
CA PRO A 259 8.25 -1.32 -27.99
C PRO A 259 8.82 0.03 -27.59
N ALA A 260 9.05 0.18 -26.28
CA ALA A 260 9.55 1.40 -25.66
C ALA A 260 10.83 1.89 -26.33
N GLN A 261 10.79 3.10 -26.85
CA GLN A 261 11.97 3.92 -27.10
C GLN A 261 11.76 5.26 -26.41
N PHE A 262 12.40 5.42 -25.27
CA PHE A 262 12.81 6.74 -24.77
C PHE A 262 14.24 6.58 -24.26
N PHE A 263 15.15 7.31 -24.92
CA PHE A 263 16.55 7.48 -24.53
C PHE A 263 16.65 8.28 -23.23
#